data_AF-A0A2V6Z3Y8-F1
#
_entry.id   AF-A0A2V6Z3Y8-F1
#
_cell.length_a   1.000
_cell.length_b   1.000
_cell.length_c   1.000
_cell.angle_alpha   90.00
_cell.angle_beta   90.00
_cell.angle_gamma   90.00
#
_symmetry.space_group_name_H-M   'P 1'
#
loop_
_entity.id
_entity.type
_entity.pdbx_description
1 polymer ?
#
loop_
_entity_poly.entity_id
_entity_poly.type
_entity_poly.pdbx_seq_one_letter_code
_entity_poly.pdbx_strand_id
1 'polypeptide(L)'
;MLLFVRLRSLLFELCPDHPVALCKTCRRTYTPEQLGTEINDACYLCRQCGVDLRESVVAHARTCPNLIPQKPLARMASATSSTIPPAVSERFATRRRVRLGLET
;
A
#
# COMPACT_ATOMS: atom_id res chain seq x y z
N MET A 1 2.07 6.63 -4.83
CA MET A 1 0.99 6.11 -5.69
C MET A 1 0.98 4.59 -5.87
N LEU A 2 2.12 3.90 -6.06
CA LEU A 2 2.16 2.45 -6.38
C LEU A 2 1.53 1.51 -5.33
N LEU A 3 1.49 1.90 -4.05
CA LEU A 3 0.91 1.07 -2.98
C LEU A 3 -0.58 0.80 -3.16
N PHE A 4 -1.34 1.81 -3.60
CA PHE A 4 -2.79 1.66 -3.82
C PHE A 4 -3.12 0.88 -5.09
N VAL A 5 -2.23 0.90 -6.09
CA VAL A 5 -2.39 0.07 -7.30
C VAL A 5 -2.27 -1.40 -6.93
N ARG A 6 -1.24 -1.78 -6.16
CA ARG A 6 -1.04 -3.17 -5.72
C ARG A 6 -2.10 -3.63 -4.74
N LEU A 7 -2.47 -2.78 -3.78
CA LEU A 7 -3.54 -3.08 -2.84
C LEU A 7 -4.86 -3.37 -3.58
N ARG A 8 -5.16 -2.59 -4.62
CA ARG A 8 -6.36 -2.78 -5.43
C ARG A 8 -6.39 -4.13 -6.14
N SER A 9 -5.30 -4.54 -6.79
CA SER A 9 -5.23 -5.87 -7.40
C SER A 9 -5.52 -6.98 -6.40
N LEU A 10 -4.94 -6.88 -5.19
CA LEU A 10 -5.18 -7.85 -4.12
C LEU A 10 -6.62 -7.83 -3.60
N LEU A 11 -7.26 -6.66 -3.53
CA LEU A 11 -8.68 -6.57 -3.12
C LEU A 11 -9.59 -7.28 -4.11
N PHE A 12 -9.37 -7.09 -5.42
CA PHE A 12 -10.16 -7.77 -6.45
C PHE A 12 -9.92 -9.29 -6.46
N GLU A 13 -8.67 -9.72 -6.24
CA GLU A 13 -8.31 -11.14 -6.27
C GLU A 13 -8.74 -11.89 -5.01
N LEU A 14 -8.59 -11.28 -3.83
CA LEU A 14 -8.69 -11.99 -2.55
C LEU A 14 -9.91 -11.59 -1.72
N CYS A 15 -10.60 -10.51 -2.07
CA CYS A 15 -11.73 -9.98 -1.32
C CYS A 15 -12.98 -9.66 -2.19
N PRO A 16 -13.37 -10.49 -3.18
CA PRO A 16 -14.54 -10.18 -4.02
C PRO A 16 -15.87 -10.24 -3.26
N ASP A 17 -15.99 -11.15 -2.29
CA ASP A 17 -17.28 -11.52 -1.69
C ASP A 17 -17.65 -10.76 -0.40
N HIS A 18 -16.88 -9.74 0.00
CA HIS A 18 -17.16 -8.99 1.22
C HIS A 18 -16.84 -7.50 1.12
N PRO A 19 -17.46 -6.65 1.96
CA PRO A 19 -17.20 -5.23 1.94
C PRO A 19 -15.76 -4.91 2.38
N VAL A 20 -15.05 -4.15 1.56
CA VAL A 20 -13.65 -3.76 1.78
C VAL A 20 -13.50 -2.30 2.23
N ALA A 21 -14.56 -1.50 2.11
CA ALA A 21 -14.60 -0.14 2.62
C ALA A 21 -15.95 0.15 3.30
N LEU A 22 -15.90 0.99 4.34
CA LEU A 22 -17.06 1.54 5.03
C LEU A 22 -16.92 3.06 5.09
N CYS A 23 -17.92 3.77 4.58
CA CYS A 23 -18.00 5.21 4.77
C CYS A 23 -18.43 5.51 6.20
N LYS A 24 -17.58 6.20 6.98
CA LYS A 24 -17.92 6.59 8.36
C LYS A 24 -19.09 7.58 8.44
N THR A 25 -19.31 8.37 7.38
CA THR A 25 -20.34 9.42 7.34
C THR A 25 -21.72 8.84 6.99
N CYS A 26 -21.85 8.18 5.83
CA CYS A 26 -23.14 7.66 5.37
C CYS A 26 -23.37 6.17 5.71
N ARG A 27 -22.40 5.53 6.37
CA ARG A 27 -22.41 4.11 6.77
C ARG A 27 -22.60 3.11 5.64
N ARG A 28 -22.43 3.53 4.39
CA ARG A 28 -22.43 2.61 3.24
C ARG A 28 -21.14 1.81 3.20
N THR A 29 -21.30 0.52 2.94
CA THR A 29 -20.21 -0.39 2.63
C THR A 29 -20.00 -0.50 1.13
N TYR A 30 -18.77 -0.77 0.72
CA TYR A 30 -18.40 -0.94 -0.68
C TYR A 30 -17.58 -2.22 -0.87
N THR A 31 -17.95 -3.00 -1.88
CA THR A 31 -17.11 -4.10 -2.41
C THR A 31 -16.05 -3.53 -3.36
N PRO A 32 -14.99 -4.30 -3.71
CA PRO A 32 -13.97 -3.86 -4.67
C PRO A 32 -14.57 -3.41 -6.01
N GLU A 33 -15.55 -4.17 -6.52
CA GLU A 33 -16.26 -3.87 -7.76
C GLU A 33 -17.05 -2.55 -7.69
N GLN A 34 -17.67 -2.27 -6.54
CA GLN A 34 -18.42 -1.03 -6.33
C GLN A 34 -17.51 0.21 -6.18
N LEU A 35 -16.25 0.05 -5.79
CA LEU A 35 -15.25 1.12 -5.86
C LEU A 35 -14.82 1.39 -7.32
N GLY A 36 -15.37 0.63 -8.29
CA GLY A 36 -15.15 0.78 -9.72
C GLY A 36 -13.84 0.15 -10.17
N THR A 37 -13.62 0.05 -11.49
CA THR A 37 -12.39 -0.45 -12.15
C THR A 37 -11.45 0.67 -12.60
N GLU A 38 -11.90 1.91 -12.62
CA GLU A 38 -11.09 3.05 -13.04
C GLU A 38 -9.86 3.26 -12.15
N ILE A 39 -8.77 3.77 -12.72
CA ILE A 39 -7.52 4.04 -12.01
C ILE A 39 -7.43 5.55 -11.85
N ASN A 40 -8.29 6.11 -10.98
CA ASN A 40 -8.23 7.52 -10.63
C ASN A 40 -8.45 7.70 -9.13
N ASP A 41 -8.03 8.83 -8.58
CA ASP A 41 -8.15 9.13 -7.15
C ASP A 41 -9.61 9.15 -6.68
N ALA A 42 -10.56 9.37 -7.60
CA ALA A 42 -12.00 9.31 -7.37
C ALA A 42 -12.53 7.93 -6.96
N CYS A 43 -11.79 6.84 -7.25
CA CYS A 43 -12.24 5.47 -6.98
C CYS A 43 -12.30 5.13 -5.49
N TYR A 44 -11.66 5.95 -4.64
CA TYR A 44 -11.74 5.82 -3.20
C TYR A 44 -12.67 6.85 -2.57
N LEU A 45 -13.49 7.55 -3.35
CA LEU A 45 -14.48 8.47 -2.80
C LEU A 45 -15.82 7.75 -2.60
N CYS A 46 -16.49 8.07 -1.50
CA CYS A 46 -17.86 7.65 -1.30
C CYS A 46 -18.75 8.30 -2.36
N ARG A 47 -19.43 7.49 -3.18
CA ARG A 47 -20.34 7.97 -4.23
C ARG A 47 -21.50 8.83 -3.72
N GLN A 48 -21.84 8.72 -2.43
CA GLN A 48 -22.96 9.46 -1.84
C GLN A 48 -22.55 10.81 -1.23
N CYS A 49 -21.39 10.86 -0.56
CA CYS A 49 -21.00 12.03 0.22
C CYS A 49 -19.62 12.59 -0.14
N GLY A 50 -18.90 11.98 -1.09
CA GLY A 50 -17.60 12.45 -1.55
C GLY A 50 -16.45 12.26 -0.57
N VAL A 51 -16.69 11.66 0.60
CA VAL A 51 -15.64 11.42 1.62
C VAL A 51 -14.67 10.35 1.17
N ASP A 52 -13.38 10.55 1.47
CA ASP A 52 -12.32 9.59 1.18
C ASP A 52 -12.44 8.31 2.03
N LEU A 53 -12.39 7.17 1.35
CA LEU A 53 -12.51 5.82 1.89
C LEU A 53 -11.15 5.13 2.00
N ARG A 54 -10.04 5.75 1.54
CA ARG A 54 -8.68 5.15 1.59
C ARG A 54 -8.32 4.63 2.97
N GLU A 55 -8.61 5.40 4.01
CA GLU A 55 -8.34 5.00 5.39
C GLU A 55 -9.07 3.70 5.74
N SER A 56 -10.34 3.58 5.34
CA SER A 56 -11.13 2.38 5.56
C SER A 56 -10.58 1.18 4.78
N VAL A 57 -10.14 1.39 3.54
CA VAL A 57 -9.55 0.33 2.70
C VAL A 57 -8.22 -0.14 3.27
N VAL A 58 -7.39 0.78 3.76
CA VAL A 58 -6.13 0.43 4.44
C VAL A 58 -6.39 -0.30 5.75
N ALA A 59 -7.40 0.11 6.52
CA ALA A 59 -7.81 -0.60 7.72
C ALA A 59 -8.25 -2.04 7.39
N HIS A 60 -9.05 -2.22 6.35
CA HIS A 60 -9.43 -3.54 5.85
C HIS A 60 -8.22 -4.40 5.48
N ALA A 61 -7.26 -3.85 4.74
CA ALA A 61 -6.05 -4.57 4.33
C ALA A 61 -5.22 -5.08 5.51
N ARG A 62 -5.29 -4.41 6.68
CA ARG A 62 -4.57 -4.80 7.89
C ARG A 62 -5.30 -5.87 8.70
N THR A 63 -6.62 -5.91 8.64
CA THR A 63 -7.44 -6.82 9.46
C THR A 63 -7.99 -8.02 8.68
N CYS A 64 -8.04 -7.95 7.35
CA CYS A 64 -8.60 -9.01 6.52
C CYS A 64 -7.72 -10.27 6.51
N PRO A 65 -8.24 -11.44 6.91
CA PRO A 65 -7.51 -12.70 6.90
C PRO A 65 -6.94 -13.09 5.53
N ASN A 66 -7.60 -12.70 4.43
CA ASN A 66 -7.15 -13.03 3.08
C ASN A 66 -5.94 -12.18 2.65
N LEU A 67 -5.78 -10.99 3.22
CA LEU A 67 -4.70 -10.04 2.89
C LEU A 67 -3.52 -10.11 3.87
N ILE A 68 -3.74 -10.56 5.09
CA ILE A 68 -2.70 -10.72 6.11
C ILE A 68 -1.52 -11.62 5.66
N PRO A 69 -1.71 -12.73 4.93
CA PRO A 69 -0.63 -13.58 4.42
C PRO A 69 0.24 -12.89 3.35
N GLN A 70 -0.25 -11.86 2.68
CA GLN A 70 0.44 -11.11 1.62
C GLN A 70 1.45 -10.09 2.20
N LYS A 71 2.20 -10.52 3.22
CA LYS A 71 2.92 -9.70 4.21
C LYS A 71 4.32 -9.16 3.82
N PRO A 72 4.71 -8.91 2.56
CA PRO A 72 5.78 -7.94 2.31
C PRO A 72 5.37 -6.48 2.63
N LEU A 73 4.07 -6.18 2.69
CA LEU A 73 3.55 -4.80 2.79
C LEU A 73 3.57 -4.20 4.21
N ALA A 74 3.50 -5.02 5.27
CA ALA A 74 3.52 -4.53 6.66
C ALA A 74 4.89 -3.97 7.09
N ARG A 75 5.98 -4.40 6.43
CA ARG A 75 7.35 -4.07 6.84
C ARG A 75 7.82 -2.69 6.35
N MET A 76 7.15 -2.09 5.35
CA MET A 76 7.60 -0.83 4.75
C MET A 76 7.10 0.43 5.47
N ALA A 77 5.97 0.35 6.21
CA ALA A 77 5.49 1.47 7.03
C ALA A 77 6.28 1.64 8.34
N SER A 78 7.10 0.66 8.73
CA SER A 78 7.97 0.71 9.92
C SER A 78 9.42 1.12 9.61
N ALA A 79 9.71 1.59 8.39
CA ALA A 79 11.07 1.94 7.98
C ALA A 79 11.54 3.33 8.46
N THR A 80 10.99 3.88 9.54
CA THR A 80 11.51 5.09 10.20
C THR A 80 12.63 4.78 11.21
N SER A 81 13.04 3.53 11.35
CA SER A 81 14.21 3.15 12.15
C SER A 81 15.00 2.02 11.47
N SER A 82 15.38 2.23 10.21
CA SER A 82 16.45 1.43 9.61
C SER A 82 17.78 2.08 9.99
N THR A 83 18.33 1.71 11.15
CA THR A 83 19.76 1.86 11.40
C THR A 83 20.46 0.97 10.38
N ILE A 84 20.83 1.55 9.24
CA ILE A 84 21.69 0.89 8.26
C ILE A 84 22.99 0.57 9.02
N PRO A 85 23.38 -0.71 9.14
CA PRO A 85 24.65 -1.04 9.75
C PRO A 85 25.76 -0.33 8.96
N PRO A 86 26.68 0.40 9.60
CA PRO A 86 27.68 1.23 8.90
C PRO A 86 28.52 0.42 7.90
N ALA A 87 28.75 -0.87 8.17
CA ALA A 87 29.45 -1.79 7.28
C ALA A 87 28.79 -1.98 5.90
N VAL A 88 27.46 -1.83 5.80
CA VAL A 88 26.74 -1.94 4.52
C VAL A 88 26.91 -0.65 3.72
N SER A 89 26.84 0.50 4.38
CA SER A 89 27.02 1.82 3.75
C SER A 89 28.42 1.98 3.16
N GLU A 90 29.44 1.44 3.82
CA GLU A 90 30.84 1.48 3.36
C GLU A 90 31.05 0.64 2.09
N ARG A 91 30.53 -0.59 2.03
CA ARG A 91 30.60 -1.43 0.82
C ARG A 91 29.95 -0.78 -0.40
N PHE A 92 28.84 -0.06 -0.23
CA PHE A 92 28.21 0.67 -1.33
C PHE A 92 29.03 1.87 -1.77
N ALA A 93 29.65 2.59 -0.83
CA ALA A 93 30.55 3.70 -1.15
C ALA A 93 31.80 3.23 -1.91
N THR A 94 32.44 2.14 -1.48
CA THR A 94 33.61 1.56 -2.16
C THR A 94 33.27 1.14 -3.59
N ARG A 95 32.17 0.40 -3.79
CA ARG A 95 31.72 0.02 -5.14
C ARG A 95 31.45 1.22 -6.04
N ARG A 96 30.92 2.32 -5.48
CA ARG A 96 30.68 3.56 -6.22
C ARG A 96 31.98 4.25 -6.62
N ARG A 97 33.00 4.28 -5.76
CA ARG A 97 34.32 4.86 -6.06
C ARG A 97 35.05 4.08 -7.15
N VAL A 98 35.07 2.75 -7.07
CA VAL A 98 35.65 1.87 -8.11
C VAL A 98 35.00 2.12 -9.46
N ARG A 99 33.65 2.20 -9.51
CA ARG A 99 32.93 2.47 -10.78
C ARG A 99 33.24 3.86 -11.36
N LEU A 100 33.53 4.85 -10.52
CA LEU A 100 33.84 6.21 -10.93
C LEU A 100 35.34 6.43 -11.23
N GLY A 101 36.18 5.39 -11.10
CA GLY A 101 37.62 5.49 -11.36
C GLY A 101 38.34 6.46 -10.43
N LEU A 102 37.80 6.70 -9.22
CA LEU A 102 38.33 7.64 -8.23
C LEU A 102 39.34 6.99 -7.26
N GLU A 103 39.80 5.78 -7.56
CA GLU A 103 40.88 5.12 -6.83
C GLU A 103 42.12 5.19 -7.72
N THR A 104 43.06 6.06 -7.34
CA THR A 104 44.42 6.13 -7.90
C THR A 104 45.27 4.98 -7.38
#